data_AF-A0A8J5BX92-F1
#
_entry.id   AF-A0A8J5BX92-F1
#
_cell.length_a   1.000
_cell.length_b   1.000
_cell.length_c   1.000
_cell.angle_alpha   90.00
_cell.angle_beta   90.00
_cell.angle_gamma   90.00
#
_symmetry.space_group_name_H-M   'P 1'
#
loop_
_entity.id
_entity.type
_entity.pdbx_description
1 polymer ?
#
loop_
_entity_poly.entity_id
_entity_poly.type
_entity_poly.pdbx_seq_one_letter_code
_entity_poly.pdbx_strand_id
1 'polypeptide(L)'
;MEFASCDVGAWREALLAYDVGLSLLRKPDLLPLDAFYRTELPLLLLRRDPRPFLTKPELHRLMQWKLTRGKWRPRLLNFISSLEEHLVESASRKAFTALPDLSQAVSELTVLKGVGPATASAVLAAYAPDVAPFMSDEAMIASMGNVKDYTLKQYLAFAEKLQMKAKELSVEGNCFTPVDVERALWSSAVRAKLLHSPSDDKSEAEAGVKRSTKRKRKI
;
A
#
# COMPACT_ATOMS: atom_id res chain seq x y z
N MET A 1 -17.36 -8.42 -11.62
CA MET A 1 -17.44 -9.18 -10.35
C MET A 1 -17.98 -8.25 -9.31
N GLU A 2 -19.05 -8.61 -8.62
CA GLU A 2 -19.51 -7.91 -7.42
C GLU A 2 -18.71 -8.40 -6.21
N PHE A 3 -18.67 -7.63 -5.12
CA PHE A 3 -18.05 -8.10 -3.89
C PHE A 3 -18.90 -9.21 -3.27
N ALA A 4 -18.27 -10.23 -2.69
CA ALA A 4 -18.96 -11.41 -2.18
C ALA A 4 -19.88 -11.17 -0.98
N SER A 5 -19.78 -10.00 -0.32
CA SER A 5 -20.58 -9.66 0.86
C SER A 5 -21.08 -8.20 0.81
N CYS A 6 -22.36 -8.02 1.14
CA CYS A 6 -22.97 -6.73 1.45
C CYS A 6 -23.22 -6.56 2.96
N ASP A 7 -22.79 -7.52 3.79
CA ASP A 7 -22.95 -7.45 5.24
C ASP A 7 -21.92 -6.49 5.86
N VAL A 8 -22.41 -5.35 6.33
CA VAL A 8 -21.60 -4.31 6.99
C VAL A 8 -20.85 -4.85 8.22
N GLY A 9 -21.42 -5.83 8.93
CA GLY A 9 -20.80 -6.48 10.08
C GLY A 9 -19.50 -7.20 9.70
N ALA A 10 -19.55 -8.03 8.66
CA ALA A 10 -18.38 -8.71 8.13
C ALA A 10 -17.27 -7.74 7.65
N TRP A 11 -17.65 -6.63 7.00
CA TRP A 11 -16.67 -5.61 6.58
C TRP A 11 -16.00 -4.91 7.76
N ARG A 12 -16.75 -4.61 8.84
CA ARG A 12 -16.19 -4.06 10.08
C ARG A 12 -15.26 -5.06 10.77
N GLU A 13 -15.66 -6.32 10.89
CA GLU A 13 -14.81 -7.36 11.49
C GLU A 13 -13.49 -7.48 10.72
N ALA A 14 -13.56 -7.53 9.39
CA ALA A 14 -12.37 -7.58 8.55
C ALA A 14 -11.46 -6.36 8.76
N LEU A 15 -12.03 -5.16 8.86
CA LEU A 15 -11.27 -3.94 9.14
C LEU A 15 -10.62 -3.95 10.53
N LEU A 16 -11.35 -4.36 11.57
CA LEU A 16 -10.84 -4.48 12.95
C LEU A 16 -9.73 -5.54 13.07
N ALA A 17 -9.77 -6.57 12.24
CA ALA A 17 -8.73 -7.60 12.19
C ALA A 17 -7.42 -7.13 11.55
N TYR A 18 -7.34 -5.90 11.00
CA TYR A 18 -6.15 -5.41 10.29
C TYR A 18 -4.89 -5.46 11.15
N ASP A 19 -4.93 -4.91 12.37
CA ASP A 19 -3.77 -4.84 13.26
C ASP A 19 -3.31 -6.23 13.71
N VAL A 20 -4.26 -7.14 13.91
CA VAL A 20 -3.99 -8.56 14.20
C VAL A 20 -3.31 -9.22 13.00
N GLY A 21 -3.84 -9.04 11.79
CA GLY A 21 -3.25 -9.55 10.56
C GLY A 21 -1.83 -9.03 10.33
N LEU A 22 -1.60 -7.74 10.57
CA LEU A 22 -0.29 -7.11 10.46
C LEU A 22 0.73 -7.73 11.43
N SER A 23 0.31 -7.98 12.67
CA SER A 23 1.15 -8.59 13.71
C SER A 23 1.50 -10.04 13.39
N LEU A 24 0.57 -10.78 12.79
CA LEU A 24 0.76 -12.18 12.40
C LEU A 24 1.74 -12.36 11.22
N LEU A 25 1.99 -11.32 10.43
CA LEU A 25 2.97 -11.37 9.33
C LEU A 25 4.43 -11.49 9.81
N ARG A 26 4.71 -11.32 11.12
CA ARG A 26 6.05 -11.42 11.73
C ARG A 26 7.11 -10.55 11.02
N LYS A 27 6.71 -9.37 10.57
CA LYS A 27 7.59 -8.35 9.97
C LYS A 27 7.80 -7.21 10.96
N PRO A 28 8.86 -7.23 11.79
CA PRO A 28 9.03 -6.26 12.89
C PRO A 28 9.08 -4.82 12.40
N ASP A 29 9.70 -4.57 11.24
CA ASP A 29 9.80 -3.22 10.66
C ASP A 29 8.45 -2.70 10.13
N LEU A 30 7.48 -3.58 9.87
CA LEU A 30 6.20 -3.19 9.27
C LEU A 30 5.31 -2.43 10.27
N LEU A 31 5.29 -2.83 11.54
CA LEU A 31 4.46 -2.17 12.56
C LEU A 31 4.76 -0.66 12.70
N PRO A 32 6.02 -0.22 12.92
CA PRO A 32 6.31 1.22 13.01
C PRO A 32 6.16 1.95 11.67
N LEU A 33 6.38 1.27 10.53
CA LEU A 33 6.14 1.85 9.21
C LEU A 33 4.64 2.08 8.95
N ASP A 34 3.81 1.15 9.40
CA ASP A 34 2.37 1.20 9.23
C ASP A 34 1.70 2.20 10.19
N ALA A 35 2.20 2.29 11.43
CA ALA A 35 1.83 3.36 12.35
C ALA A 35 2.12 4.73 11.73
N PHE A 36 3.33 4.93 11.17
CA PHE A 36 3.65 6.15 10.46
C PHE A 36 2.68 6.43 9.31
N TYR A 37 2.45 5.45 8.43
CA TYR A 37 1.61 5.65 7.25
C TYR A 37 0.15 5.95 7.59
N ARG A 38 -0.43 5.28 8.60
CA ARG A 38 -1.84 5.41 8.93
C ARG A 38 -2.16 6.55 9.89
N THR A 39 -1.22 6.95 10.75
CA THR A 39 -1.51 7.91 11.83
C THR A 39 -0.65 9.16 11.72
N GLU A 40 0.68 9.02 11.68
CA GLU A 40 1.59 10.17 11.67
C GLU A 40 1.48 10.97 10.36
N LEU A 41 1.54 10.30 9.22
CA LEU A 41 1.61 10.94 7.91
C LEU A 41 0.34 11.76 7.59
N PRO A 42 -0.89 11.23 7.74
CA PRO A 42 -2.10 12.02 7.52
C PRO A 42 -2.15 13.29 8.40
N LEU A 43 -1.75 13.18 9.67
CA LEU A 43 -1.68 14.32 10.59
C LEU A 43 -0.63 15.35 10.16
N LEU A 44 0.52 14.91 9.67
CA LEU A 44 1.57 15.80 9.14
C LEU A 44 1.09 16.56 7.89
N LEU A 45 0.34 15.89 7.01
CA LEU A 45 -0.22 16.51 5.81
C LEU A 45 -1.30 17.55 6.18
N LEU A 46 -2.23 17.22 7.07
CA LEU A 46 -3.28 18.14 7.54
C LEU A 46 -2.70 19.37 8.24
N ARG A 47 -1.61 19.21 9.01
CA ARG A 47 -0.92 20.35 9.66
C ARG A 47 -0.31 21.36 8.69
N ARG A 48 -0.19 21.01 7.40
CA ARG A 48 0.37 21.88 6.35
C ARG A 48 -0.71 22.56 5.51
N ASP A 49 -1.98 22.42 5.88
CA ASP A 49 -3.06 23.15 5.23
C ASP A 49 -2.89 24.67 5.37
N PRO A 50 -3.29 25.47 4.36
CA PRO A 50 -4.08 25.07 3.17
C PRO A 50 -3.23 24.59 1.98
N ARG A 51 -1.91 24.43 2.13
CA ARG A 51 -1.02 23.99 1.05
C ARG A 51 -0.25 22.73 1.48
N PRO A 52 -0.94 21.59 1.61
CA PRO A 52 -0.31 20.34 2.02
C PRO A 52 0.69 19.86 0.96
N PHE A 53 1.69 19.13 1.42
CA PHE A 53 2.74 18.58 0.58
C PHE A 53 3.45 17.44 1.30
N LEU A 54 4.07 16.57 0.51
CA LEU A 54 4.92 15.49 0.97
C LEU A 54 6.39 15.91 0.88
N THR A 55 7.15 15.63 1.92
CA THR A 55 8.62 15.77 1.89
C THR A 55 9.27 14.50 1.35
N LYS A 56 10.52 14.58 0.89
CA LYS A 56 11.28 13.41 0.42
C LYS A 56 11.46 12.34 1.51
N PRO A 57 11.80 12.67 2.78
CA PRO A 57 11.88 11.66 3.83
C PRO A 57 10.54 10.94 4.08
N GLU A 58 9.42 11.67 4.00
CA GLU A 58 8.09 11.08 4.13
C GLU A 58 7.74 10.16 2.96
N LEU A 59 8.04 10.57 1.72
CA LEU A 59 7.87 9.72 0.54
C LEU A 59 8.75 8.46 0.63
N HIS A 60 9.98 8.59 1.12
CA HIS A 60 10.87 7.46 1.32
C HIS A 60 10.30 6.49 2.36
N ARG A 61 9.84 6.98 3.52
CA ARG A 61 9.24 6.15 4.58
C ARG A 61 7.92 5.49 4.13
N LEU A 62 7.10 6.20 3.37
CA LEU A 62 5.90 5.64 2.71
C LEU A 62 6.26 4.53 1.72
N MET A 63 7.32 4.72 0.91
CA MET A 63 7.80 3.67 0.01
C MET A 63 8.30 2.45 0.78
N GLN A 64 9.04 2.64 1.88
CA GLN A 64 9.46 1.54 2.76
C GLN A 64 8.24 0.78 3.27
N TRP A 65 7.23 1.47 3.83
CA TRP A 65 5.97 0.86 4.26
C TRP A 65 5.34 0.01 3.15
N LYS A 66 5.15 0.60 1.96
CA LYS A 66 4.51 -0.06 0.81
C LYS A 66 5.25 -1.33 0.39
N LEU A 67 6.58 -1.29 0.33
CA LEU A 67 7.40 -2.44 -0.07
C LEU A 67 7.46 -3.53 1.00
N THR A 68 7.40 -3.15 2.28
CA THR A 68 7.36 -4.11 3.40
C THR A 68 5.99 -4.78 3.52
N ARG A 69 4.89 -4.02 3.34
CA ARG A 69 3.51 -4.54 3.34
C ARG A 69 3.25 -5.46 2.15
N GLY A 70 3.71 -5.06 0.96
CA GLY A 70 3.50 -5.78 -0.29
C GLY A 70 4.74 -6.48 -0.84
N LYS A 71 4.92 -6.40 -2.16
CA LYS A 71 6.05 -7.02 -2.87
C LYS A 71 7.31 -6.17 -2.77
N TRP A 72 8.37 -6.75 -2.19
CA TRP A 72 9.67 -6.08 -2.03
C TRP A 72 10.36 -5.82 -3.38
N ARG A 73 10.68 -4.54 -3.64
CA ARG A 73 11.38 -4.07 -4.85
C ARG A 73 12.37 -2.95 -4.49
N PRO A 74 13.56 -3.28 -3.98
CA PRO A 74 14.45 -2.32 -3.32
C PRO A 74 14.96 -1.22 -4.24
N ARG A 75 15.05 -1.49 -5.56
CA ARG A 75 15.43 -0.48 -6.57
C ARG A 75 14.54 0.77 -6.54
N LEU A 76 13.28 0.65 -6.13
CA LEU A 76 12.38 1.81 -6.03
C LEU A 76 12.82 2.80 -4.95
N LEU A 77 13.37 2.32 -3.82
CA LEU A 77 13.90 3.20 -2.78
C LEU A 77 15.07 4.03 -3.30
N ASN A 78 15.97 3.43 -4.10
CA ASN A 78 17.08 4.16 -4.70
C ASN A 78 16.61 5.33 -5.57
N PHE A 79 15.50 5.16 -6.32
CA PHE A 79 14.94 6.26 -7.10
C PHE A 79 14.41 7.38 -6.20
N ILE A 80 13.70 7.04 -5.11
CA ILE A 80 13.18 8.05 -4.17
C ILE A 80 14.33 8.81 -3.50
N SER A 81 15.41 8.12 -3.09
CA SER A 81 16.57 8.74 -2.45
C SER A 81 17.28 9.74 -3.36
N SER A 82 17.30 9.49 -4.67
CA SER A 82 17.87 10.38 -5.68
C SER A 82 16.96 11.53 -6.11
N LEU A 83 15.71 11.62 -5.61
CA LEU A 83 14.84 12.75 -5.92
C LEU A 83 15.32 14.02 -5.22
N GLU A 84 15.02 15.16 -5.84
CA GLU A 84 15.19 16.47 -5.24
C GLU A 84 13.95 16.84 -4.42
N GLU A 85 14.17 17.44 -3.24
CA GLU A 85 13.09 17.79 -2.30
C GLU A 85 11.99 18.63 -2.97
N HIS A 86 12.39 19.67 -3.70
CA HIS A 86 11.47 20.61 -4.34
C HIS A 86 10.57 19.94 -5.40
N LEU A 87 11.04 18.86 -6.05
CA LEU A 87 10.22 18.11 -7.01
C LEU A 87 9.14 17.31 -6.29
N VAL A 88 9.48 16.68 -5.16
CA VAL A 88 8.51 15.93 -4.34
C VAL A 88 7.43 16.85 -3.79
N GLU A 89 7.83 18.01 -3.26
CA GLU A 89 6.86 19.01 -2.79
C GLU A 89 5.97 19.53 -3.92
N SER A 90 6.56 19.91 -5.05
CA SER A 90 5.81 20.47 -6.19
C SER A 90 4.81 19.48 -6.76
N ALA A 91 5.22 18.23 -7.00
CA ALA A 91 4.35 17.17 -7.51
C ALA A 91 3.20 16.85 -6.53
N SER A 92 3.50 16.73 -5.23
CA SER A 92 2.48 16.42 -4.22
C SER A 92 1.47 17.56 -4.03
N ARG A 93 1.91 18.83 -4.02
CA ARG A 93 0.99 20.00 -3.96
C ARG A 93 0.00 20.00 -5.13
N LYS A 94 0.49 19.79 -6.36
CA LYS A 94 -0.36 19.72 -7.55
C LYS A 94 -1.33 18.56 -7.47
N ALA A 95 -0.86 17.39 -7.06
CA ALA A 95 -1.67 16.20 -6.92
C ALA A 95 -2.80 16.37 -5.89
N PHE A 96 -2.51 16.96 -4.73
CA PHE A 96 -3.51 17.23 -3.70
C PHE A 96 -4.54 18.28 -4.16
N THR A 97 -4.09 19.30 -4.88
CA THR A 97 -4.98 20.33 -5.45
C THR A 97 -5.89 19.77 -6.54
N ALA A 98 -5.44 18.75 -7.28
CA ALA A 98 -6.22 18.13 -8.35
C ALA A 98 -7.39 17.26 -7.84
N LEU A 99 -7.42 16.89 -6.54
CA LEU A 99 -8.52 16.11 -6.00
C LEU A 99 -9.84 16.89 -6.05
N PRO A 100 -10.98 16.22 -6.33
CA PRO A 100 -11.18 14.78 -6.38
C PRO A 100 -10.86 14.10 -7.73
N ASP A 101 -10.24 14.78 -8.71
CA ASP A 101 -9.81 14.17 -9.97
C ASP A 101 -8.59 13.25 -9.74
N LEU A 102 -8.88 11.96 -9.55
CA LEU A 102 -7.86 10.93 -9.36
C LEU A 102 -6.96 10.73 -10.58
N SER A 103 -7.46 10.98 -11.79
CA SER A 103 -6.69 10.83 -13.02
C SER A 103 -5.58 11.87 -13.08
N GLN A 104 -5.95 13.12 -12.85
CA GLN A 104 -5.01 14.23 -12.78
C GLN A 104 -4.07 14.10 -11.57
N ALA A 105 -4.61 13.79 -10.38
CA ALA A 105 -3.81 13.67 -9.16
C ALA A 105 -2.73 12.58 -9.26
N VAL A 106 -3.04 11.41 -9.84
CA VAL A 106 -2.03 10.37 -10.08
C VAL A 106 -1.02 10.82 -11.11
N SER A 107 -1.46 11.47 -12.19
CA SER A 107 -0.57 11.95 -13.26
C SER A 107 0.49 12.91 -12.70
N GLU A 108 0.11 13.84 -11.82
CA GLU A 108 1.02 14.78 -11.15
C GLU A 108 2.08 14.08 -10.28
N LEU A 109 1.75 12.94 -9.66
CA LEU A 109 2.72 12.18 -8.85
C LEU A 109 3.63 11.28 -9.70
N THR A 110 3.12 10.76 -10.82
CA THR A 110 3.87 9.82 -11.68
C THR A 110 5.02 10.46 -12.48
N VAL A 111 5.15 11.79 -12.43
CA VAL A 111 6.33 12.50 -12.94
C VAL A 111 7.59 12.19 -12.11
N LEU A 112 7.42 11.77 -10.85
CA LEU A 112 8.52 11.42 -9.96
C LEU A 112 9.07 10.03 -10.31
N LYS A 113 10.37 9.96 -10.58
CA LYS A 113 11.03 8.68 -10.87
C LYS A 113 10.85 7.70 -9.70
N GLY A 114 10.38 6.49 -10.01
CA GLY A 114 10.09 5.45 -9.00
C GLY A 114 8.69 5.52 -8.40
N VAL A 115 7.89 6.54 -8.75
CA VAL A 115 6.48 6.66 -8.38
C VAL A 115 5.62 6.28 -9.58
N GLY A 116 5.02 5.08 -9.53
CA GLY A 116 3.96 4.67 -10.46
C GLY A 116 2.56 4.81 -9.85
N PRO A 117 1.48 4.47 -10.57
CA PRO A 117 0.11 4.57 -10.08
C PRO A 117 -0.12 3.92 -8.71
N ALA A 118 0.49 2.76 -8.46
CA ALA A 118 0.40 2.11 -7.15
C ALA A 118 1.01 2.96 -6.02
N THR A 119 2.16 3.59 -6.23
CA THR A 119 2.78 4.44 -5.19
C THR A 119 2.04 5.78 -5.08
N ALA A 120 1.62 6.36 -6.21
CA ALA A 120 0.80 7.57 -6.21
C ALA A 120 -0.51 7.37 -5.42
N SER A 121 -1.19 6.24 -5.60
CA SER A 121 -2.40 5.92 -4.85
C SER A 121 -2.18 5.83 -3.33
N ALA A 122 -1.00 5.39 -2.86
CA ALA A 122 -0.68 5.40 -1.43
C ALA A 122 -0.51 6.82 -0.88
N VAL A 123 0.13 7.71 -1.66
CA VAL A 123 0.26 9.13 -1.29
C VAL A 123 -1.11 9.79 -1.21
N LEU A 124 -1.99 9.55 -2.20
CA LEU A 124 -3.34 10.10 -2.21
C LEU A 124 -4.21 9.52 -1.08
N ALA A 125 -4.11 8.22 -0.81
CA ALA A 125 -4.84 7.56 0.28
C ALA A 125 -4.46 8.09 1.67
N ALA A 126 -3.20 8.45 1.88
CA ALA A 126 -2.76 9.08 3.14
C ALA A 126 -3.30 10.51 3.32
N TYR A 127 -3.55 11.23 2.21
CA TYR A 127 -4.04 12.61 2.25
C TYR A 127 -5.57 12.72 2.25
N ALA A 128 -6.24 11.98 1.36
CA ALA A 128 -7.67 12.05 1.12
C ALA A 128 -8.29 10.65 1.15
N PRO A 129 -8.37 10.01 2.34
CA PRO A 129 -8.83 8.62 2.47
C PRO A 129 -10.27 8.41 1.99
N ASP A 130 -11.11 9.46 2.07
CA ASP A 130 -12.50 9.48 1.61
C ASP A 130 -12.64 9.46 0.08
N VAL A 131 -11.56 9.80 -0.64
CA VAL A 131 -11.55 9.93 -2.10
C VAL A 131 -10.69 8.85 -2.75
N ALA A 132 -9.47 8.65 -2.28
CA ALA A 132 -8.48 7.82 -2.94
C ALA A 132 -8.19 6.54 -2.13
N PRO A 133 -8.53 5.34 -2.64
CA PRO A 133 -8.06 4.09 -2.04
C PRO A 133 -6.61 3.80 -2.45
N PHE A 134 -5.92 3.01 -1.63
CA PHE A 134 -4.60 2.47 -1.98
C PHE A 134 -4.72 1.27 -2.92
N MET A 135 -3.95 1.25 -4.01
CA MET A 135 -3.92 0.17 -4.99
C MET A 135 -3.04 -1.01 -4.51
N SER A 136 -3.47 -1.73 -3.47
CA SER A 136 -2.78 -2.93 -2.99
C SER A 136 -3.10 -4.16 -3.84
N ASP A 137 -2.17 -5.12 -3.90
CA ASP A 137 -2.35 -6.36 -4.68
C ASP A 137 -3.54 -7.17 -4.16
N GLU A 138 -3.68 -7.29 -2.85
CA GLU A 138 -4.79 -8.00 -2.21
C GLU A 138 -6.15 -7.39 -2.59
N ALA A 139 -6.28 -6.06 -2.49
CA ALA A 139 -7.52 -5.39 -2.83
C ALA A 139 -7.78 -5.44 -4.34
N MET A 140 -6.76 -5.34 -5.19
CA MET A 140 -6.87 -5.52 -6.64
C MET A 140 -7.36 -6.91 -7.01
N ILE A 141 -6.82 -7.97 -6.38
CA ILE A 141 -7.28 -9.35 -6.61
C ILE A 141 -8.73 -9.49 -6.16
N ALA A 142 -9.06 -9.04 -4.95
CA ALA A 142 -10.39 -9.22 -4.39
C ALA A 142 -11.48 -8.41 -5.14
N SER A 143 -11.12 -7.24 -5.69
CA SER A 143 -12.06 -6.38 -6.42
C SER A 143 -12.07 -6.64 -7.92
N MET A 144 -10.91 -6.78 -8.57
CA MET A 144 -10.81 -6.88 -10.04
C MET A 144 -10.59 -8.32 -10.53
N GLY A 145 -10.35 -9.26 -9.62
CA GLY A 145 -10.12 -10.69 -9.93
C GLY A 145 -8.73 -10.99 -10.49
N ASN A 146 -7.86 -9.99 -10.61
CA ASN A 146 -6.49 -10.14 -11.11
C ASN A 146 -5.60 -8.95 -10.71
N VAL A 147 -4.29 -9.15 -10.83
CA VAL A 147 -3.28 -8.08 -10.83
C VAL A 147 -2.70 -8.02 -12.25
N LYS A 148 -3.46 -7.52 -13.22
CA LYS A 148 -2.98 -7.52 -14.61
C LYS A 148 -1.89 -6.47 -14.83
N ASP A 149 -2.05 -5.20 -14.42
CA ASP A 149 -1.00 -4.17 -14.52
C ASP A 149 -1.24 -2.92 -13.64
N TYR A 150 -0.20 -2.34 -13.03
CA TYR A 150 -0.31 -1.08 -12.26
C TYR A 150 -0.45 0.17 -13.14
N THR A 151 -1.45 0.21 -14.01
CA THR A 151 -1.74 1.33 -14.92
C THR A 151 -2.74 2.32 -14.31
N LEU A 152 -2.73 3.56 -14.80
CA LEU A 152 -3.72 4.57 -14.41
C LEU A 152 -5.16 4.10 -14.68
N LYS A 153 -5.41 3.52 -15.85
CA LYS A 153 -6.74 3.00 -16.22
C LYS A 153 -7.25 1.95 -15.23
N GLN A 154 -6.39 1.02 -14.82
CA GLN A 154 -6.75 0.01 -13.82
C GLN A 154 -6.97 0.64 -12.45
N TYR A 155 -6.16 1.62 -12.06
CA TYR A 155 -6.35 2.35 -10.81
C TYR A 155 -7.71 3.06 -10.76
N LEU A 156 -8.12 3.75 -11.82
CA LEU A 156 -9.39 4.48 -11.84
C LEU A 156 -10.59 3.54 -11.71
N ALA A 157 -10.60 2.43 -12.44
CA ALA A 157 -11.68 1.43 -12.32
C ALA A 157 -11.71 0.76 -10.93
N PHE A 158 -10.53 0.52 -10.34
CA PHE A 158 -10.40 0.04 -8.97
C PHE A 158 -10.95 1.05 -7.96
N ALA A 159 -10.55 2.32 -8.09
CA ALA A 159 -10.95 3.38 -7.17
C ALA A 159 -12.45 3.63 -7.22
N GLU A 160 -13.04 3.71 -8.40
CA GLU A 160 -14.49 3.84 -8.58
C GLU A 160 -15.24 2.69 -7.87
N LYS A 161 -14.75 1.46 -8.04
CA LYS A 161 -15.37 0.29 -7.42
C LYS A 161 -15.31 0.33 -5.88
N LEU A 162 -14.19 0.75 -5.31
CA LEU A 162 -14.04 0.89 -3.85
C LEU A 162 -14.85 2.07 -3.31
N GLN A 163 -14.94 3.18 -4.05
CA GLN A 163 -15.80 4.32 -3.71
C GLN A 163 -17.29 3.92 -3.69
N MET A 164 -17.76 3.17 -4.69
CA MET A 164 -19.13 2.67 -4.70
C MET A 164 -19.41 1.75 -3.51
N LYS A 165 -18.50 0.83 -3.20
CA LYS A 165 -18.66 -0.06 -2.04
C LYS A 165 -18.59 0.72 -0.72
N ALA A 166 -17.71 1.70 -0.59
CA ALA A 166 -17.64 2.55 0.59
C ALA A 166 -18.97 3.29 0.83
N LYS A 167 -19.58 3.83 -0.24
CA LYS A 167 -20.91 4.46 -0.18
C LYS A 167 -22.01 3.48 0.22
N GLU A 168 -22.01 2.27 -0.36
CA GLU A 168 -22.97 1.21 -0.03
C GLU A 168 -22.88 0.79 1.46
N LEU A 169 -21.67 0.69 2.01
CA LEU A 169 -21.44 0.31 3.40
C LEU A 169 -21.69 1.45 4.40
N SER A 170 -21.74 2.70 3.93
CA SER A 170 -21.96 3.89 4.77
C SER A 170 -23.44 4.17 5.02
N VAL A 171 -24.18 3.13 5.40
CA VAL A 171 -25.61 3.20 5.79
C VAL A 171 -25.75 3.10 7.31
N GLU A 172 -26.88 3.56 7.87
CA GLU A 172 -27.28 3.31 9.27
C GLU A 172 -26.23 3.72 10.35
N GLY A 173 -25.58 4.87 10.17
CA GLY A 173 -24.60 5.40 11.13
C GLY A 173 -23.19 4.79 10.99
N ASN A 174 -22.98 3.95 9.98
CA ASN A 174 -21.66 3.48 9.59
C ASN A 174 -20.99 4.51 8.65
N CYS A 175 -19.68 4.69 8.79
CA CYS A 175 -18.88 5.50 7.88
C CYS A 175 -17.72 4.64 7.38
N PHE A 176 -17.70 4.38 6.07
CA PHE A 176 -16.63 3.68 5.40
C PHE A 176 -16.00 4.60 4.36
N THR A 177 -14.68 4.72 4.42
CA THR A 177 -13.88 5.35 3.38
C THR A 177 -13.44 4.31 2.34
N PRO A 178 -13.10 4.72 1.11
CA PRO A 178 -12.40 3.84 0.16
C PRO A 178 -11.17 3.16 0.76
N VAL A 179 -10.43 3.83 1.65
CA VAL A 179 -9.29 3.25 2.38
C VAL A 179 -9.71 2.18 3.39
N ASP A 180 -10.87 2.32 4.04
CA ASP A 180 -11.42 1.26 4.91
C ASP A 180 -11.77 0.01 4.12
N VAL A 181 -12.39 0.17 2.95
CA VAL A 181 -12.71 -0.94 2.06
C VAL A 181 -11.43 -1.65 1.61
N GLU A 182 -10.40 -0.91 1.19
CA GLU A 182 -9.09 -1.48 0.86
C GLU A 182 -8.50 -2.30 2.02
N ARG A 183 -8.50 -1.73 3.22
CA ARG A 183 -7.91 -2.38 4.41
C ARG A 183 -8.66 -3.63 4.83
N ALA A 184 -9.98 -3.60 4.76
CA ALA A 184 -10.82 -4.78 5.02
C ALA A 184 -10.49 -5.90 4.03
N LEU A 185 -10.42 -5.59 2.72
CA LEU A 185 -10.03 -6.58 1.70
C LEU A 185 -8.63 -7.13 1.93
N TRP A 186 -7.66 -6.27 2.26
CA TRP A 186 -6.29 -6.69 2.55
C TRP A 186 -6.25 -7.60 3.79
N SER A 187 -6.95 -7.24 4.86
CA SER A 187 -7.03 -8.01 6.10
C SER A 187 -7.63 -9.40 5.88
N SER A 188 -8.73 -9.49 5.13
CA SER A 188 -9.34 -10.76 4.74
C SER A 188 -8.38 -11.62 3.92
N ALA A 189 -7.66 -11.03 2.96
CA ALA A 189 -6.70 -11.74 2.14
C ALA A 189 -5.50 -12.26 2.95
N VAL A 190 -4.98 -11.46 3.89
CA VAL A 190 -3.88 -11.87 4.78
C VAL A 190 -4.33 -12.99 5.72
N ARG A 191 -5.52 -12.88 6.33
CA ARG A 191 -6.09 -13.94 7.17
C ARG A 191 -6.27 -15.23 6.38
N ALA A 192 -6.78 -15.15 5.16
CA ALA A 192 -6.89 -16.30 4.28
C ALA A 192 -5.52 -16.93 3.99
N LYS A 193 -4.50 -16.13 3.62
CA LYS A 193 -3.13 -16.64 3.39
C LYS A 193 -2.57 -17.37 4.62
N LEU A 194 -2.76 -16.81 5.82
CA LEU A 194 -2.28 -17.41 7.07
C LEU A 194 -2.99 -18.74 7.40
N LEU A 195 -4.29 -18.86 7.13
CA LEU A 195 -5.04 -20.12 7.33
C LEU A 195 -4.61 -21.23 6.36
N HIS A 196 -4.21 -20.87 5.14
CA HIS A 196 -3.75 -21.81 4.12
C HIS A 196 -2.25 -22.12 4.23
N SER A 197 -1.52 -21.48 5.14
CA SER A 197 -0.11 -21.74 5.44
C SER A 197 0.08 -22.17 6.90
N PRO A 198 -0.34 -23.39 7.29
CA PRO A 198 0.06 -23.95 8.57
C PRO A 198 1.56 -24.28 8.54
N SER A 199 2.35 -23.48 9.27
CA SER A 199 3.73 -23.75 9.71
C SER A 199 4.73 -24.28 8.67
N ASP A 200 5.54 -23.39 8.07
CA ASP A 200 6.95 -23.72 7.79
C ASP A 200 7.73 -23.49 9.09
N ASP A 201 7.68 -24.48 9.97
CA ASP A 201 8.64 -24.69 11.05
C ASP A 201 9.37 -26.00 10.74
N LYS A 202 10.72 -25.93 10.60
CA LYS A 202 11.71 -26.88 10.02
C LYS A 202 12.01 -26.57 8.54
N SER A 203 13.20 -26.12 8.12
CA SER A 203 14.54 -26.58 8.52
C SER A 203 15.63 -25.54 8.19
N GLU A 204 16.13 -24.82 9.19
CA GLU A 204 17.53 -24.38 9.24
C GLU A 204 18.34 -25.43 10.02
N ALA A 205 18.73 -26.50 9.33
CA ALA A 205 19.84 -27.34 9.73
C ALA A 205 20.36 -28.03 8.46
N GLU A 206 21.68 -27.93 8.24
CA GLU A 206 22.47 -28.51 7.13
C GLU A 206 22.74 -27.63 5.90
N ALA A 207 23.61 -26.64 6.08
CA ALA A 207 24.53 -26.20 5.03
C ALA A 207 25.89 -25.84 5.63
N GLY A 208 26.50 -26.80 6.34
CA GLY A 208 27.73 -26.62 7.10
C GLY A 208 28.87 -27.54 6.71
N VAL A 209 29.08 -27.89 5.43
CA VAL A 209 30.35 -28.50 4.97
C VAL A 209 30.69 -28.05 3.55
N LYS A 210 31.47 -26.96 3.41
CA LYS A 210 32.22 -26.68 2.17
C LYS A 210 33.61 -27.27 2.28
N ARG A 211 33.82 -28.45 1.68
CA ARG A 211 35.16 -28.98 1.37
C ARG A 211 35.85 -28.07 0.36
N SER A 212 37.00 -27.52 0.74
CA SER A 212 37.89 -26.80 -0.18
C SER A 212 38.49 -27.81 -1.19
N THR A 213 38.37 -27.55 -2.49
CA THR A 213 39.14 -28.26 -3.51
C THR A 213 40.00 -27.26 -4.27
N LYS A 214 41.28 -27.26 -3.89
CA LYS A 214 42.39 -26.47 -4.43
C LYS A 214 42.72 -27.00 -5.83
N ARG A 215 42.37 -26.28 -6.90
CA ARG A 215 42.87 -26.60 -8.26
C ARG A 215 44.32 -26.12 -8.39
N LYS A 216 45.25 -27.07 -8.39
CA LYS A 216 46.66 -26.87 -8.78
C LYS A 216 46.75 -26.54 -10.28
N ARG A 217 47.39 -25.44 -10.63
CA ARG A 217 47.95 -25.20 -11.97
C ARG A 217 49.15 -26.14 -12.16
N LYS A 218 49.18 -26.88 -13.28
CA LYS A 218 50.41 -27.53 -13.77
C LYS A 218 51.13 -26.55 -14.70
N ILE A 219 52.45 -26.60 -14.56
CA ILE A 219 53.52 -25.91 -15.30
C ILE A 219 53.33 -26.13 -16.80
#